data_AF-A0A1C6L9H4-F1
#
_entry.id   AF-A0A1C6L9H4-F1
#
_cell.length_a   1.000
_cell.length_b   1.000
_cell.length_c   1.000
_cell.angle_alpha   90.00
_cell.angle_beta   90.00
_cell.angle_gamma   90.00
#
_symmetry.space_group_name_H-M   'P 1'
#
loop_
_entity.id
_entity.type
_entity.pdbx_description
1 polymer ?
#
loop_
_entity_poly.entity_id
_entity_poly.type
_entity_poly.pdbx_seq_one_letter_code
_entity_poly.pdbx_strand_id
1 'polypeptide(L)'
;MAEHAMSDDWEEALRKAGGEYGAATGRPRRIGPFDAVASRYGLKCQNADKIALTKMDVLSSMKEIPVITGYKRDGVIVTDFDPMDELDSYTSVVEMLPGWKCDISGCRTYEELPENAKAYIRILEQLLNHEIQFISVGARRDQFLTKGAWL
;
A
#
# COMPACT_ATOMS: atom_id res chain seq x y z
N MET A 1 -13.55 -6.37 -4.36
CA MET A 1 -12.73 -6.20 -3.13
C MET A 1 -11.23 -6.36 -3.42
N ALA A 2 -10.36 -5.76 -2.59
CA ALA A 2 -8.90 -5.80 -2.78
C ALA A 2 -8.29 -7.22 -2.69
N GLU A 3 -8.84 -8.08 -1.83
CA GLU A 3 -8.46 -9.50 -1.64
C GLU A 3 -8.88 -10.44 -2.79
N HIS A 4 -9.38 -9.88 -3.89
CA HIS A 4 -9.69 -10.62 -5.13
C HIS A 4 -8.97 -10.01 -6.33
N ALA A 5 -8.11 -9.03 -6.10
CA ALA A 5 -7.41 -8.30 -7.16
C ALA A 5 -6.18 -9.05 -7.69
N MET A 6 -5.67 -10.02 -6.93
CA MET A 6 -4.46 -10.80 -7.25
C MET A 6 -4.72 -12.30 -7.07
N SER A 7 -3.78 -13.13 -7.51
CA SER A 7 -3.86 -14.59 -7.33
C SER A 7 -3.58 -15.01 -5.89
N ASP A 8 -4.14 -16.15 -5.49
CA ASP A 8 -3.90 -16.78 -4.18
C ASP A 8 -2.40 -16.93 -3.85
N ASP A 9 -1.59 -17.30 -4.84
CA ASP A 9 -0.13 -17.43 -4.70
C ASP A 9 0.55 -16.09 -4.36
N TRP A 10 0.09 -15.01 -4.99
CA TRP A 10 0.62 -13.66 -4.70
C TRP A 10 0.23 -13.23 -3.29
N GLU A 11 -1.01 -13.49 -2.89
CA GLU A 11 -1.50 -13.16 -1.54
C GLU A 11 -0.78 -13.95 -0.45
N GLU A 12 -0.53 -15.25 -0.67
CA GLU A 12 0.21 -16.07 0.29
C GLU A 12 1.67 -15.62 0.41
N ALA A 13 2.32 -15.27 -0.71
CA ALA A 13 3.66 -14.72 -0.69
C ALA A 13 3.73 -13.41 0.12
N LEU A 14 2.78 -12.50 -0.10
CA LEU A 14 2.71 -11.24 0.63
C LEU A 14 2.40 -11.44 2.12
N ARG A 15 1.44 -12.32 2.44
CA ARG A 15 1.06 -12.67 3.81
C ARG A 15 2.25 -13.21 4.60
N LYS A 16 3.01 -14.13 4.00
CA LYS A 16 4.21 -14.71 4.61
C LYS A 16 5.29 -13.66 4.81
N ALA A 17 5.54 -12.79 3.82
CA ALA A 17 6.51 -11.72 3.92
C ALA A 17 6.16 -10.70 5.02
N GLY A 18 4.87 -10.36 5.17
CA GLY A 18 4.39 -9.40 6.17
C GLY A 18 4.14 -9.97 7.58
N GLY A 19 4.26 -11.29 7.75
CA GLY A 19 3.91 -11.97 9.01
C GLY A 19 2.44 -11.80 9.38
N GLU A 20 1.55 -11.81 8.39
CA GLU A 20 0.15 -11.40 8.55
C GLU A 20 -0.76 -12.51 9.08
N TYR A 21 -0.51 -12.87 10.34
CA TYR A 21 -1.26 -13.86 11.09
C TYR A 21 -1.77 -13.26 12.41
N GLY A 22 -2.92 -13.72 12.89
CA GLY A 22 -3.49 -13.29 14.16
C GLY A 22 -2.60 -13.73 15.33
N ALA A 23 -2.18 -12.79 16.18
CA ALA A 23 -1.19 -13.04 17.24
C ALA A 23 -1.57 -14.18 18.22
N ALA A 24 -2.85 -14.32 18.56
CA ALA A 24 -3.32 -15.34 19.49
C ALA A 24 -3.70 -16.68 18.83
N THR A 25 -4.09 -16.66 17.56
CA THR A 25 -4.74 -17.81 16.90
C THR A 25 -3.92 -18.40 15.77
N GLY A 26 -2.93 -17.65 15.25
CA GLY A 26 -2.21 -18.01 14.03
C GLY A 26 -3.07 -17.95 12.76
N ARG A 27 -4.33 -17.51 12.83
CA ARG A 27 -5.22 -17.47 11.66
C ARG A 27 -4.66 -16.47 10.62
N PRO A 28 -4.56 -16.85 9.34
CA PRO A 28 -4.10 -15.94 8.30
C PRO A 28 -5.06 -14.75 8.14
N ARG A 29 -4.51 -13.54 7.99
CA ARG A 29 -5.30 -12.36 7.61
C ARG A 29 -5.57 -12.38 6.11
N ARG A 30 -6.70 -11.80 5.71
CA ARG A 30 -6.97 -11.47 4.31
C ARG A 30 -6.02 -10.35 3.89
N ILE A 31 -5.48 -10.45 2.69
CA ILE A 31 -4.42 -9.58 2.18
C ILE A 31 -4.79 -9.19 0.75
N GLY A 32 -4.38 -8.00 0.34
CA GLY A 32 -4.56 -7.54 -1.03
C GLY A 32 -3.56 -6.42 -1.35
N PRO A 33 -3.58 -5.94 -2.61
CA PRO A 33 -2.84 -4.76 -3.03
C PRO A 33 -3.17 -3.52 -2.21
N PHE A 34 -2.32 -2.50 -2.30
CA PHE A 34 -2.65 -1.18 -1.77
C PHE A 34 -3.88 -0.62 -2.51
N ASP A 35 -4.91 -0.23 -1.76
CA ASP A 35 -6.15 0.33 -2.32
C ASP A 35 -6.18 1.84 -2.14
N ALA A 36 -5.90 2.58 -3.22
CA ALA A 36 -5.88 4.03 -3.18
C ALA A 36 -7.29 4.64 -3.09
N VAL A 37 -8.32 3.94 -3.58
CA VAL A 37 -9.72 4.41 -3.55
C VAL A 37 -10.22 4.43 -2.12
N ALA A 38 -10.13 3.29 -1.44
CA ALA A 38 -10.52 3.17 -0.03
C ALA A 38 -9.63 4.04 0.87
N SER A 39 -8.33 4.12 0.60
CA SER A 39 -7.40 4.94 1.39
C SER A 39 -7.71 6.45 1.28
N ARG A 40 -8.02 6.98 0.08
CA ARG A 40 -8.47 8.37 -0.09
C ARG A 40 -9.69 8.68 0.78
N TYR A 41 -10.67 7.77 0.80
CA TYR A 41 -11.86 7.93 1.63
C TYR A 41 -11.52 7.91 3.13
N GLY A 42 -10.67 6.98 3.56
CA GLY A 42 -10.18 6.92 4.94
C GLY A 42 -9.48 8.21 5.40
N LEU A 43 -8.70 8.85 4.52
CA LEU A 43 -8.07 10.14 4.80
C LEU A 43 -9.10 11.27 4.96
N LYS A 44 -10.11 11.32 4.07
CA LYS A 44 -11.22 12.29 4.17
C LYS A 44 -11.98 12.14 5.50
N CYS A 45 -12.28 10.92 5.93
CA CYS A 45 -12.99 10.66 7.19
C CYS A 45 -12.20 11.09 8.43
N GLN A 46 -10.87 10.97 8.40
CA GLN A 46 -10.00 11.29 9.53
C GLN A 46 -9.58 12.76 9.57
N ASN A 47 -9.83 13.51 8.50
CA ASN A 47 -9.25 14.85 8.28
C ASN A 47 -7.72 14.82 8.49
N ALA A 48 -7.07 13.81 7.89
CA ALA A 48 -5.64 13.58 8.04
C ALA A 48 -4.82 14.59 7.22
N ASP A 49 -3.75 15.12 7.83
CA ASP A 49 -2.82 16.03 7.15
C ASP A 49 -1.71 15.25 6.41
N LYS A 50 -1.12 14.27 7.10
CA LYS A 50 0.05 13.50 6.61
C LYS A 50 -0.11 12.00 6.84
N ILE A 51 0.52 11.22 5.98
CA ILE A 51 0.45 9.75 5.98
C ILE A 51 1.72 9.14 6.57
N ALA A 52 1.52 8.09 7.37
CA ALA A 52 2.56 7.11 7.68
C ALA A 52 2.36 5.84 6.84
N LEU A 53 3.24 5.65 5.86
CA LEU A 53 3.31 4.45 5.04
C LEU A 53 4.15 3.41 5.78
N THR A 54 3.56 2.27 6.13
CA THR A 54 4.23 1.26 6.94
C THR A 54 4.46 -0.04 6.18
N LYS A 55 5.41 -0.84 6.68
CA LYS A 55 5.75 -2.16 6.11
C LYS A 55 6.20 -2.11 4.65
N MET A 56 6.89 -1.04 4.24
CA MET A 56 7.36 -0.95 2.85
C MET A 56 8.37 -2.05 2.53
N ASP A 57 9.13 -2.51 3.53
CA ASP A 57 10.10 -3.61 3.43
C ASP A 57 9.48 -4.93 2.94
N VAL A 58 8.19 -5.16 3.22
CA VAL A 58 7.45 -6.35 2.78
C VAL A 58 7.36 -6.45 1.25
N LEU A 59 7.43 -5.32 0.55
CA LEU A 59 7.34 -5.25 -0.92
C LEU A 59 8.71 -5.46 -1.61
N SER A 60 9.79 -5.61 -0.83
CA SER A 60 11.17 -5.53 -1.33
C SER A 60 11.59 -6.59 -2.34
N SER A 61 10.97 -7.76 -2.31
CA SER A 61 11.27 -8.86 -3.23
C SER A 61 10.52 -8.74 -4.56
N MET A 62 9.54 -7.84 -4.67
CA MET A 62 8.63 -7.76 -5.81
C MET A 62 9.27 -7.12 -7.02
N LYS A 63 9.03 -7.70 -8.21
CA LYS A 63 9.38 -7.11 -9.51
C LYS A 63 8.40 -6.00 -9.88
N GLU A 64 7.12 -6.23 -9.61
CA GLU A 64 6.02 -5.30 -9.88
C GLU A 64 5.07 -5.35 -8.68
N ILE A 65 4.52 -4.20 -8.31
CA ILE A 65 3.66 -4.00 -7.14
C ILE A 65 2.29 -3.56 -7.65
N PRO A 66 1.23 -4.37 -7.42
CA PRO A 66 -0.12 -3.98 -7.78
C PRO A 66 -0.63 -2.85 -6.87
N VAL A 67 -1.30 -1.88 -7.46
CA VAL A 67 -2.02 -0.81 -6.76
C VAL A 67 -3.40 -0.69 -7.37
N ILE A 68 -4.44 -0.70 -6.53
CA ILE A 68 -5.81 -0.46 -6.99
C ILE A 68 -6.02 1.05 -7.08
N THR A 69 -6.27 1.53 -8.31
CA THR A 69 -6.40 2.97 -8.61
C THR A 69 -7.85 3.40 -8.81
N GLY A 70 -8.74 2.44 -9.08
CA GLY A 70 -10.17 2.66 -9.28
C GLY A 70 -10.96 1.37 -9.12
N TYR A 71 -12.28 1.50 -9.16
CA TYR A 71 -13.21 0.39 -9.24
C TYR A 71 -14.01 0.48 -10.53
N LYS A 72 -14.35 -0.66 -11.12
CA LYS A 72 -15.09 -0.75 -12.39
C LYS A 72 -16.39 -1.52 -12.20
N ARG A 73 -17.49 -0.93 -12.66
CA ARG A 73 -18.81 -1.57 -12.73
C ARG A 73 -19.52 -1.11 -13.99
N ASP A 74 -20.14 -2.03 -14.71
CA ASP A 74 -20.91 -1.75 -15.94
C ASP A 74 -20.14 -0.90 -16.98
N GLY A 75 -18.83 -1.11 -17.07
CA GLY A 75 -17.95 -0.36 -17.98
C GLY A 75 -17.47 1.00 -17.47
N VAL A 76 -18.03 1.50 -16.38
CA VAL A 76 -17.68 2.79 -15.77
C VAL A 76 -16.60 2.59 -14.71
N ILE A 77 -15.57 3.43 -14.74
CA ILE A 77 -14.53 3.48 -13.70
C ILE A 77 -14.85 4.61 -12.74
N VAL A 78 -14.88 4.29 -11.44
CA VAL A 78 -15.05 5.24 -10.34
C VAL A 78 -13.79 5.27 -9.48
N THR A 79 -13.49 6.44 -8.94
CA THR A 79 -12.31 6.68 -8.09
C THR A 79 -12.68 7.22 -6.71
N ASP A 80 -13.96 7.52 -6.47
CA ASP A 80 -14.51 7.79 -5.16
C ASP A 80 -15.05 6.50 -4.55
N PHE A 81 -14.92 6.39 -3.23
CA PHE A 81 -15.48 5.29 -2.45
C PHE A 81 -16.84 5.70 -1.90
N ASP A 82 -17.89 4.95 -2.22
CA ASP A 82 -19.20 5.08 -1.59
C ASP A 82 -19.36 3.95 -0.55
N PRO A 83 -19.47 4.27 0.75
CA PRO A 83 -19.65 3.26 1.78
C PRO A 83 -21.03 2.57 1.75
N MET A 84 -22.00 3.12 1.01
CA MET A 84 -23.34 2.55 0.88
C MET A 84 -23.46 1.55 -0.28
N ASP A 85 -22.45 1.49 -1.15
CA ASP A 85 -22.44 0.63 -2.32
C ASP A 85 -22.06 -0.83 -1.99
N GLU A 86 -22.59 -1.76 -2.79
CA GLU A 86 -22.18 -3.16 -2.75
C GLU A 86 -20.81 -3.34 -3.41
N LEU A 87 -19.73 -3.31 -2.62
CA LEU A 87 -18.35 -3.44 -3.11
C LEU A 87 -18.07 -4.70 -3.93
N ASP A 88 -18.80 -5.78 -3.70
CA ASP A 88 -18.66 -7.03 -4.44
C ASP A 88 -19.18 -6.94 -5.88
N SER A 89 -19.97 -5.92 -6.20
CA SER A 89 -20.42 -5.63 -7.57
C SER A 89 -19.34 -4.96 -8.43
N TYR A 90 -18.22 -4.57 -7.83
CA TYR A 90 -17.12 -3.89 -8.51
C TYR A 90 -15.92 -4.82 -8.78
N THR A 91 -15.31 -4.64 -9.95
CA THR A 91 -13.99 -5.19 -10.25
C THR A 91 -12.91 -4.14 -9.98
N SER A 92 -11.83 -4.53 -9.30
CA SER A 92 -10.70 -3.63 -9.03
C SER A 92 -9.95 -3.28 -10.33
N VAL A 93 -9.64 -1.99 -10.53
CA VAL A 93 -8.71 -1.53 -11.57
C VAL A 93 -7.32 -1.48 -10.97
N VAL A 94 -6.46 -2.39 -11.42
CA VAL A 94 -5.10 -2.57 -10.89
C VAL A 94 -4.08 -1.99 -11.87
N GLU A 95 -3.19 -1.15 -11.35
CA GLU A 95 -1.98 -0.70 -12.04
C GLU A 95 -0.77 -1.42 -11.45
N MET A 96 0.13 -1.89 -12.30
CA MET A 96 1.36 -2.57 -11.88
C MET A 96 2.52 -1.55 -11.88
N LEU A 97 3.01 -1.22 -10.69
CA LEU A 97 4.13 -0.30 -10.52
C LEU A 97 5.46 -1.06 -10.47
N PRO A 98 6.57 -0.50 -10.98
CA PRO A 98 7.89 -1.14 -10.85
C PRO A 98 8.28 -1.33 -9.38
N GLY A 99 8.60 -2.57 -9.00
CA GLY A 99 9.21 -2.90 -7.71
C GLY A 99 10.72 -2.68 -7.71
N TRP A 100 11.38 -2.89 -6.57
CA TRP A 100 12.82 -2.60 -6.41
C TRP A 100 13.73 -3.82 -6.22
N LYS A 101 13.19 -5.00 -5.90
CA LYS A 101 13.96 -6.27 -5.81
C LYS A 101 15.24 -6.21 -4.96
N CYS A 102 15.27 -5.36 -3.93
CA CYS A 102 16.40 -5.24 -3.02
C CYS A 102 15.91 -4.91 -1.59
N ASP A 103 16.69 -5.30 -0.59
CA ASP A 103 16.36 -5.04 0.80
C ASP A 103 16.56 -3.55 1.15
N ILE A 104 15.53 -2.94 1.74
CA ILE A 104 15.54 -1.54 2.20
C ILE A 104 15.58 -1.43 3.73
N SER A 105 15.64 -2.54 4.45
CA SER A 105 15.57 -2.57 5.92
C SER A 105 16.77 -1.91 6.62
N GLY A 106 17.86 -1.74 5.87
CA GLY A 106 19.06 -1.01 6.26
C GLY A 106 19.00 0.49 6.03
N CYS A 107 18.04 1.01 5.25
CA CYS A 107 17.94 2.44 4.98
C CYS A 107 17.64 3.23 6.26
N ARG A 108 18.27 4.39 6.42
CA ARG A 108 18.10 5.33 7.53
C ARG A 108 17.72 6.74 7.09
N THR A 109 17.82 7.01 5.80
CA THR A 109 17.34 8.26 5.19
C THR A 109 16.43 7.97 3.99
N TYR A 110 15.60 8.93 3.59
CA TYR A 110 14.75 8.80 2.40
C TYR A 110 15.59 8.68 1.12
N GLU A 111 16.74 9.35 1.09
CA GLU A 111 17.65 9.41 -0.04
C GLU A 111 18.32 8.06 -0.34
N GLU A 112 18.53 7.24 0.69
CA GLU A 112 19.06 5.88 0.58
C GLU A 112 18.10 4.89 -0.07
N LEU A 113 16.81 5.23 -0.17
CA LEU A 113 15.83 4.35 -0.81
C LEU A 113 16.15 4.14 -2.30
N PRO A 114 15.88 2.95 -2.86
CA PRO A 114 15.91 2.74 -4.30
C PRO A 114 14.98 3.70 -5.04
N GLU A 115 15.34 4.07 -6.27
CA GLU A 115 14.52 5.04 -7.03
C GLU A 115 13.10 4.52 -7.28
N ASN A 116 12.91 3.22 -7.50
CA ASN A 116 11.58 2.63 -7.65
C ASN A 116 10.76 2.69 -6.35
N ALA A 117 11.39 2.58 -5.18
CA ALA A 117 10.70 2.75 -3.89
C ALA A 117 10.27 4.21 -3.69
N LYS A 118 11.15 5.17 -4.03
CA LYS A 118 10.80 6.60 -4.03
C LYS A 118 9.69 6.92 -5.03
N ALA A 119 9.72 6.32 -6.22
CA ALA A 119 8.69 6.46 -7.24
C ALA A 119 7.34 5.91 -6.76
N TYR A 120 7.34 4.73 -6.12
CA TYR A 120 6.15 4.15 -5.51
C TYR A 120 5.51 5.12 -4.50
N ILE A 121 6.31 5.70 -3.59
CA ILE A 121 5.83 6.72 -2.64
C ILE A 121 5.20 7.91 -3.38
N ARG A 122 5.89 8.49 -4.37
CA ARG A 122 5.38 9.65 -5.13
C ARG A 122 4.07 9.35 -5.86
N ILE A 123 3.93 8.15 -6.43
CA ILE A 123 2.71 7.72 -7.12
C ILE A 123 1.57 7.56 -6.11
N LEU A 124 1.82 6.95 -4.95
CA LEU A 124 0.82 6.88 -3.90
C LEU A 124 0.40 8.28 -3.43
N GLU A 125 1.31 9.22 -3.25
CA GLU A 125 0.98 10.61 -2.90
C GLU A 125 0.07 11.27 -3.95
N GLN A 126 0.35 11.07 -5.23
CA GLN A 126 -0.50 11.56 -6.32
C GLN A 126 -1.89 10.92 -6.29
N LEU A 127 -1.95 9.59 -6.11
CA LEU A 127 -3.22 8.88 -6.02
C LEU A 127 -4.02 9.28 -4.78
N LEU A 128 -3.37 9.55 -3.65
CA LEU A 128 -4.03 9.90 -2.40
C LEU A 128 -4.31 11.40 -2.28
N ASN A 129 -3.63 12.23 -3.07
CA ASN A 129 -3.60 13.69 -2.93
C ASN A 129 -3.21 14.15 -1.51
N HIS A 130 -2.25 13.45 -0.88
CA HIS A 130 -1.76 13.71 0.47
C HIS A 130 -0.27 13.37 0.58
N GLU A 131 0.44 14.06 1.48
CA GLU A 131 1.87 13.85 1.71
C GLU A 131 2.12 12.59 2.54
N ILE A 132 3.05 11.75 2.08
CA ILE A 132 3.62 10.65 2.87
C ILE A 132 4.89 11.17 3.53
N GLN A 133 4.78 11.51 4.81
CA GLN A 133 5.90 12.04 5.58
C GLN A 133 6.71 10.94 6.26
N PHE A 134 6.05 9.85 6.64
CA PHE A 134 6.64 8.82 7.48
C PHE A 134 6.65 7.49 6.74
N ILE A 135 7.82 6.82 6.72
CA ILE A 135 8.00 5.56 6.01
C ILE A 135 8.66 4.53 6.92
N SER A 136 7.97 3.44 7.24
CA SER A 136 8.59 2.29 7.92
C SER A 136 9.18 1.32 6.90
N VAL A 137 10.44 0.97 7.12
CA VAL A 137 11.24 0.02 6.33
C VAL A 137 11.59 -1.23 7.16
N GLY A 138 10.83 -1.51 8.20
CA GLY A 138 11.01 -2.69 9.04
C GLY A 138 10.28 -2.59 10.37
N ALA A 139 10.35 -3.66 11.15
CA ALA A 139 9.59 -3.80 12.40
C ALA A 139 10.21 -3.06 13.60
N ARG A 140 11.50 -2.71 13.54
CA ARG A 140 12.17 -2.03 14.66
C ARG A 140 11.86 -0.54 14.67
N ARG A 141 11.92 0.08 15.86
CA ARG A 141 11.68 1.53 16.03
C ARG A 141 12.66 2.41 15.24
N ASP A 142 13.89 1.93 15.02
CA ASP A 142 14.92 2.64 14.25
C ASP A 142 14.77 2.46 12.72
N GLN A 143 13.84 1.63 12.26
CA GLN A 143 13.59 1.37 10.85
C GLN A 143 12.45 2.24 10.32
N PHE A 144 12.62 3.54 10.51
CA PHE A 144 11.63 4.56 10.21
C PHE A 144 12.29 5.80 9.63
N LEU A 145 11.77 6.28 8.52
CA LEU A 145 12.31 7.37 7.73
C LEU A 145 11.34 8.55 7.74
N THR A 146 11.90 9.76 7.72
CA THR A 146 11.15 10.99 7.51
C THR A 146 11.46 11.54 6.11
N LYS A 147 10.42 11.85 5.34
CA LYS A 147 10.54 12.57 4.07
C LYS A 147 10.39 14.07 4.33
N GLY A 148 11.44 14.85 4.06
CA GLY A 148 11.46 16.28 4.32
C GLY A 148 11.66 16.63 5.81
N ALA A 149 11.55 17.91 6.13
CA ALA A 149 11.70 18.39 7.50
C ALA A 149 10.46 18.06 8.34
N TRP A 150 10.70 17.67 9.60
CA TRP A 150 9.69 17.64 10.64
C TRP A 150 9.52 19.07 11.16
N LEU A 151 8.28 19.58 11.21
CA LEU A 151 7.97 20.90 11.77
C LEU A 151 8.12 20.89 13.29
#